data_AF-A0A2E3CMD1-F1
#
_entry.id   AF-A0A2E3CMD1-F1
#
_cell.length_a   1.000
_cell.length_b   1.000
_cell.length_c   1.000
_cell.angle_alpha   90.00
_cell.angle_beta   90.00
_cell.angle_gamma   90.00
#
_symmetry.space_group_name_H-M   'P 1'
#
loop_
_entity.id
_entity.type
_entity.pdbx_description
1 polymer ?
#
loop_
_entity_poly.entity_id
_entity_poly.type
_entity_poly.pdbx_seq_one_letter_code
_entity_poly.pdbx_strand_id
1 'polypeptide(L)'
;MDLLIVLELDRYRQAGYDEWRKIFDEDAPARAQFSESMIAGPLDGGHVAIVCHGVDMEKMAAFMGTDEFAARTSRFHGPPTIYQLNEMTPPS
;
A
#
# COMPACT_ATOMS: atom_id res chain seq x y z
N MET A 1 -8.36 11.18 -3.25
CA MET A 1 -7.01 11.63 -3.65
C MET A 1 -6.26 10.43 -4.21
N ASP A 2 -5.38 10.65 -5.19
CA ASP A 2 -4.59 9.57 -5.79
C ASP A 2 -3.19 9.55 -5.21
N LEU A 3 -2.66 8.34 -4.96
CA LEU A 3 -1.42 8.13 -4.24
C LEU A 3 -0.55 7.07 -4.91
N LEU A 4 0.76 7.22 -4.72
CA LEU A 4 1.73 6.13 -4.85
C LEU A 4 2.32 5.85 -3.47
N ILE A 5 2.19 4.62 -3.01
CA ILE A 5 2.82 4.14 -1.77
C ILE A 5 3.96 3.20 -2.14
N VAL A 6 5.14 3.43 -1.56
CA VAL A 6 6.31 2.56 -1.73
C VAL A 6 6.68 1.94 -0.39
N LEU A 7 6.80 0.61 -0.39
CA LEU A 7 7.19 -0.21 0.75
C LEU A 7 8.53 -0.89 0.45
N GLU A 8 9.43 -0.94 1.42
CA GLU A 8 10.65 -1.77 1.37
C GLU A 8 10.37 -3.06 2.15
N LEU A 9 10.44 -4.23 1.49
CA LEU A 9 10.20 -5.53 2.13
C LEU A 9 11.52 -6.24 2.50
N ASP A 10 12.52 -6.18 1.62
CA ASP A 10 13.76 -6.98 1.77
C ASP A 10 14.57 -6.66 3.03
N ARG A 11 14.56 -5.40 3.45
CA ARG A 11 15.22 -4.98 4.70
C ARG A 11 14.53 -5.53 5.95
N TYR A 12 13.25 -5.91 5.83
CA TYR A 12 12.41 -6.41 6.91
C TYR A 12 12.11 -7.91 6.74
N ARG A 13 13.07 -8.66 6.16
CA ARG A 13 13.12 -10.07 5.69
C ARG A 13 12.45 -11.19 6.52
N GLN A 14 11.63 -10.90 7.51
CA GLN A 14 10.76 -11.84 8.19
C GLN A 14 9.61 -12.33 7.29
N ALA A 15 9.32 -11.63 6.19
CA ALA A 15 8.27 -12.02 5.26
C ALA A 15 8.61 -11.67 3.80
N GLY A 16 8.28 -12.56 2.87
CA GLY A 16 8.51 -12.39 1.43
C GLY A 16 7.34 -11.69 0.73
N TYR A 17 7.56 -11.29 -0.52
CA TYR A 17 6.55 -10.64 -1.37
C TYR A 17 5.23 -11.42 -1.43
N ASP A 18 5.27 -12.75 -1.60
CA ASP A 18 4.06 -13.57 -1.72
C ASP A 18 3.20 -13.57 -0.45
N GLU A 19 3.85 -13.57 0.72
CA GLU A 19 3.14 -13.52 2.01
C GLU A 19 2.53 -12.13 2.23
N TRP A 20 3.28 -11.08 1.93
CA TRP A 20 2.77 -9.71 1.95
C TRP A 20 1.59 -9.55 1.01
N ARG A 21 1.71 -10.08 -0.22
CA ARG A 21 0.69 -9.97 -1.26
C ARG A 21 -0.61 -10.64 -0.84
N LYS A 22 -0.52 -11.80 -0.20
CA LYS A 22 -1.69 -12.51 0.34
C LYS A 22 -2.46 -11.63 1.34
N ILE A 23 -1.79 -11.03 2.31
CA ILE A 23 -2.44 -10.15 3.30
C ILE A 23 -3.05 -8.93 2.62
N PHE A 24 -2.31 -8.32 1.68
CA PHE A 24 -2.80 -7.18 0.92
C PHE A 24 -4.10 -7.52 0.16
N ASP A 25 -4.15 -8.68 -0.50
CA ASP A 25 -5.33 -9.13 -1.24
C ASP A 25 -6.51 -9.48 -0.32
N GLU A 26 -6.26 -10.07 0.86
CA GLU A 26 -7.28 -10.34 1.88
C GLU A 26 -7.96 -9.05 2.39
N ASP A 27 -7.22 -7.94 2.47
CA ASP A 27 -7.75 -6.64 2.89
C ASP A 27 -8.55 -5.92 1.78
N ALA A 28 -8.69 -6.48 0.57
CA ALA A 28 -9.38 -5.82 -0.54
C ALA A 28 -10.81 -5.33 -0.20
N PRO A 29 -11.67 -6.09 0.50
CA PRO A 29 -13.00 -5.60 0.89
C PRO A 29 -12.98 -4.43 1.88
N ALA A 30 -11.97 -4.38 2.76
CA ALA A 30 -11.80 -3.26 3.69
C ALA A 30 -11.28 -2.02 2.95
N ARG A 31 -10.31 -2.19 2.06
CA ARG A 31 -9.74 -1.11 1.23
C ARG A 31 -10.77 -0.47 0.30
N ALA A 32 -11.72 -1.25 -0.21
CA ALA A 32 -12.83 -0.75 -1.03
C ALA A 32 -13.75 0.27 -0.31
N GLN A 33 -13.68 0.36 1.02
CA GLN A 33 -14.45 1.35 1.79
C GLN A 33 -13.82 2.76 1.76
N PHE A 34 -12.55 2.86 1.38
CA PHE A 34 -11.79 4.11 1.39
C PHE A 34 -10.97 4.36 0.13
N SER A 35 -11.09 3.52 -0.90
CA SER A 35 -10.42 3.73 -2.19
C SER A 35 -11.22 3.09 -3.32
N GLU A 36 -11.22 3.74 -4.48
CA GLU A 36 -11.84 3.22 -5.70
C GLU A 36 -11.04 2.06 -6.30
N SER A 37 -9.71 2.15 -6.27
CA SER A 37 -8.83 1.07 -6.67
C SER A 37 -7.45 1.17 -6.04
N MET A 38 -6.84 0.02 -5.80
CA MET A 38 -5.46 -0.09 -5.31
C MET A 38 -4.76 -1.26 -5.98
N ILE A 39 -3.76 -0.96 -6.80
CA ILE A 39 -3.00 -1.92 -7.59
C ILE A 39 -1.58 -1.99 -7.04
N ALA A 40 -1.13 -3.18 -6.65
CA ALA A 40 0.22 -3.39 -6.14
C ALA A 40 1.08 -4.23 -7.08
N GLY A 41 2.37 -3.92 -7.15
CA GLY A 41 3.36 -4.68 -7.90
C GLY A 41 4.78 -4.53 -7.34
N PRO A 42 5.65 -5.52 -7.58
CA PRO A 42 7.03 -5.48 -7.12
C PRO A 42 7.84 -4.42 -7.89
N LEU A 43 8.84 -3.88 -7.22
CA LEU A 43 9.90 -3.03 -7.75
C LEU A 43 11.26 -3.67 -7.46
N ASP A 44 12.29 -3.21 -8.18
CA ASP A 44 13.67 -3.64 -7.94
C ASP A 44 14.12 -3.36 -6.49
N GLY A 45 15.08 -4.16 -6.02
CA GLY A 45 15.65 -4.01 -4.67
C GLY A 45 14.66 -4.33 -3.55
N GLY A 46 13.70 -5.23 -3.78
CA GLY A 46 12.80 -5.71 -2.73
C GLY A 46 11.72 -4.72 -2.32
N HIS A 47 11.39 -3.78 -3.21
CA HIS A 47 10.35 -2.80 -2.97
C HIS A 47 9.02 -3.26 -3.56
N VAL A 48 7.94 -2.63 -3.10
CA VAL A 48 6.61 -2.75 -3.68
C VAL A 48 6.05 -1.36 -3.90
N ALA A 49 5.45 -1.14 -5.07
CA ALA A 49 4.63 0.02 -5.37
C ALA A 49 3.16 -0.35 -5.23
N ILE A 50 2.38 0.56 -4.65
CA ILE A 50 0.92 0.50 -4.59
C ILE A 50 0.39 1.80 -5.19
N VAL A 51 -0.26 1.70 -6.35
CA VAL A 51 -0.98 2.82 -6.98
C VAL A 51 -2.40 2.81 -6.46
N CYS A 52 -2.83 3.91 -5.87
CA CYS A 52 -4.14 4.07 -5.24
C CYS A 52 -4.91 5.20 -5.91
N HIS A 53 -6.17 4.95 -6.28
CA HIS A 53 -7.07 5.95 -6.83
C HIS A 53 -8.26 6.20 -5.91
N GLY A 54 -8.75 7.45 -5.90
CA GLY A 54 -9.97 7.82 -5.19
C GLY A 54 -9.90 7.61 -3.67
N VAL A 55 -8.72 7.79 -3.06
CA VAL A 55 -8.50 7.52 -1.63
C VAL A 55 -9.17 8.57 -0.76
N ASP A 56 -9.96 8.11 0.21
CA ASP A 56 -10.45 8.85 1.37
C ASP A 56 -9.40 8.76 2.48
N MET A 57 -8.66 9.86 2.70
CA MET A 57 -7.52 9.89 3.61
C MET A 57 -7.90 9.69 5.07
N GLU A 58 -9.07 10.18 5.50
CA GLU A 58 -9.51 10.06 6.88
C GLU A 58 -9.86 8.60 7.18
N LYS A 59 -10.61 7.94 6.28
CA LYS A 59 -10.94 6.53 6.44
C LYS A 59 -9.72 5.62 6.31
N MET A 60 -8.80 5.93 5.39
CA MET A 60 -7.54 5.20 5.28
C MET A 60 -6.73 5.30 6.59
N ALA A 61 -6.61 6.50 7.16
CA ALA A 61 -5.92 6.70 8.43
C ALA A 61 -6.60 5.95 9.58
N ALA A 62 -7.93 5.94 9.62
CA ALA A 62 -8.69 5.18 10.62
C ALA A 62 -8.47 3.66 10.49
N PHE A 63 -8.41 3.12 9.28
CA PHE A 63 -8.13 1.70 9.03
C PHE A 63 -6.69 1.33 9.42
N MET A 64 -5.71 2.10 8.93
CA MET A 64 -4.29 1.85 9.17
C MET A 64 -3.84 2.14 10.60
N GLY A 65 -4.57 2.99 11.33
CA GLY A 65 -4.29 3.35 12.72
C GLY A 65 -4.77 2.32 13.75
N THR A 66 -5.34 1.20 13.32
CA THR A 66 -5.79 0.13 14.24
C THR A 66 -4.62 -0.74 14.71
N ASP A 67 -4.66 -1.17 15.98
CA ASP A 67 -3.68 -2.10 16.54
C ASP A 67 -3.69 -3.45 15.79
N GLU A 68 -4.85 -3.87 15.29
CA GLU A 68 -4.99 -5.09 14.50
C GLU A 68 -4.20 -5.00 13.18
N PHE A 69 -4.35 -3.89 12.46
CA PHE A 69 -3.62 -3.66 11.22
C PHE A 69 -2.11 -3.62 11.48
N ALA A 70 -1.68 -2.90 12.52
CA ALA A 70 -0.27 -2.82 12.90
C ALA A 70 0.32 -4.19 13.27
N ALA A 71 -0.38 -5.00 14.06
CA ALA A 71 0.06 -6.33 14.46
C ALA A 71 0.23 -7.28 13.25
N ARG A 72 -0.67 -7.18 12.28
CA ARG A 72 -0.63 -8.01 11.06
C ARG A 72 0.46 -7.55 10.09
N THR A 73 0.66 -6.24 9.95
CA THR A 73 1.46 -5.67 8.84
C THR A 73 2.90 -5.28 9.21
N SER A 74 3.19 -4.98 10.48
CA SER A 74 4.51 -4.47 10.93
C SER A 74 5.71 -5.38 10.67
N ARG A 75 5.47 -6.68 10.47
CA ARG A 75 6.50 -7.66 10.13
C ARG A 75 6.93 -7.66 8.66
N PHE A 76 6.16 -7.01 7.78
CA PHE A 76 6.43 -7.03 6.34
C PHE A 76 7.28 -5.85 5.87
N HIS A 77 7.11 -4.68 6.46
CA HIS A 77 7.74 -3.46 5.97
C HIS A 77 7.93 -2.42 7.07
N GLY A 78 8.88 -1.51 6.85
CA GLY A 78 9.02 -0.30 7.64
C GLY A 78 7.97 0.76 7.30
N PRO A 79 8.17 2.01 7.74
CA PRO A 79 7.29 3.12 7.40
C PRO A 79 7.16 3.28 5.87
N PRO A 80 5.94 3.44 5.33
CA PRO A 80 5.74 3.68 3.90
C PRO A 80 6.27 5.05 3.48
N THR A 81 6.76 5.15 2.25
CA THR A 81 6.90 6.45 1.57
C THR A 81 5.64 6.70 0.75
N ILE A 82 5.01 7.87 0.92
CA ILE A 82 3.74 8.21 0.28
C ILE A 82 3.93 9.45 -0.60
N TYR A 83 3.55 9.32 -1.87
CA TYR A 83 3.51 10.41 -2.84
C TYR A 83 2.07 10.70 -3.24
N GLN A 84 1.73 11.96 -3.42
CA GLN A 84 0.50 12.36 -4.08
C GLN A 84 0.70 12.29 -5.60
N LEU A 85 -0.23 11.66 -6.30
CA LEU A 85 -0.25 11.61 -7.76
C LEU A 85 -1.16 12.70 -8.30
N ASN A 86 -0.75 13.29 -9.41
CA ASN A 86 -1.58 14.14 -10.23
C ASN A 86 -1.50 13.62 -11.67
N GLU A 87 -2.64 13.49 -12.32
CA GLU A 87 -2.67 13.09 -13.72
C GLU A 87 -1.98 14.15 -14.59
N MET A 88 -1.18 13.68 -15.55
CA MET A 88 -0.47 14.53 -16.50
C MET A 88 -0.92 14.21 -17.91
N THR A 89 -0.91 15.22 -18.77
CA THR A 89 -1.05 14.99 -20.21
C THR A 89 0.15 14.16 -20.69
N PRO A 90 -0.07 13.08 -21.47
CA PRO A 90 1.03 12.30 -22.02
C PRO A 90 2.00 13.16 -22.84
N PRO A 91 3.31 12.85 -22.81
CA PRO A 91 4.26 13.47 -23.72
C PRO A 91 3.85 13.19 -25.17
N SER A 92 3.99 14.20 -26.04
CA SER A 92 3.83 14.08 -27.50
C SER A 92 4.91 13.23 -28.14
#